data_AF-A0A1L3ZW56-F1
#
_entry.id   AF-A0A1L3ZW56-F1
#
_cell.length_a   1.000
_cell.length_b   1.000
_cell.length_c   1.000
_cell.angle_alpha   90.00
_cell.angle_beta   90.00
_cell.angle_gamma   90.00
#
_symmetry.space_group_name_H-M   'P 1'
#
loop_
_entity.id
_entity.type
_entity.pdbx_description
1 polymer ?
#
loop_
_entity_poly.entity_id
_entity_poly.type
_entity_poly.pdbx_seq_one_letter_code
_entity_poly.pdbx_strand_id
1 'polypeptide(L)'
;MRAWAFLLGGMIVWTIHFFALYIVVSIFLTSTLTRVLVLAITLACLAAAGYILLRATKEWAGSTDAPGKWGHGLAALFAALALIAIVWQGLPALMI
;
A
#
# COMPACT_ATOMS: atom_id res chain seq x y z
N MET A 1 5.12 1.86 20.00
CA MET A 1 5.55 1.72 18.58
C MET A 1 4.53 1.02 17.68
N ARG A 2 3.84 -0.05 18.12
CA ARG A 2 2.87 -0.80 17.27
C ARG A 2 1.72 0.05 16.70
N ALA A 3 1.19 1.01 17.46
CA ALA A 3 0.11 1.89 16.99
C ALA A 3 0.57 2.79 15.83
N TRP A 4 1.77 3.36 15.91
CA TRP A 4 2.37 4.15 14.84
C TRP A 4 2.62 3.32 13.57
N ALA A 5 3.08 2.07 13.74
CA ALA A 5 3.26 1.15 12.62
C ALA A 5 1.93 0.81 11.92
N PHE A 6 0.84 0.69 12.67
CA PHE A 6 -0.49 0.47 12.09
C PHE A 6 -1.01 1.71 11.37
N LEU A 7 -0.88 2.88 12.00
CA LEU A 7 -1.30 4.16 11.42
C LEU A 7 -0.59 4.46 10.10
N LEU A 8 0.73 4.25 10.06
CA LEU A 8 1.55 4.49 8.86
C LEU A 8 1.64 3.27 7.94
N GLY A 9 0.97 2.15 8.28
CA GLY A 9 1.15 0.88 7.58
C GLY A 9 0.89 0.98 6.08
N GLY A 10 -0.19 1.68 5.68
CA GLY A 10 -0.47 1.93 4.26
C GLY A 10 0.64 2.70 3.55
N MET A 11 1.16 3.77 4.18
CA MET A 11 2.25 4.57 3.61
C MET A 11 3.55 3.77 3.51
N ILE A 12 3.85 2.91 4.50
CA ILE A 12 5.02 2.04 4.46
C ILE A 12 4.91 1.05 3.29
N VAL A 13 3.74 0.44 3.08
CA VAL A 13 3.50 -0.48 1.95
C VAL A 13 3.69 0.24 0.61
N TRP A 14 3.15 1.46 0.48
CA TRP A 14 3.36 2.27 -0.72
C TRP A 14 4.85 2.61 -0.93
N THR A 15 5.58 3.01 0.10
CA THR A 15 7.02 3.30 0.00
C THR A 15 7.82 2.07 -0.46
N ILE A 16 7.52 0.89 0.09
CA ILE A 16 8.14 -0.37 -0.34
C ILE A 16 7.83 -0.64 -1.82
N HIS A 17 6.56 -0.48 -2.22
CA HIS A 17 6.13 -0.63 -3.62
C HIS A 17 6.91 0.30 -4.54
N PHE A 18 7.02 1.58 -4.17
CA PHE A 18 7.72 2.59 -4.95
C PHE A 18 9.18 2.21 -5.22
N PHE A 19 9.93 1.90 -4.15
CA PHE A 19 11.34 1.54 -4.29
C PHE A 19 11.53 0.21 -5.01
N ALA A 20 10.66 -0.77 -4.78
CA ALA A 20 10.74 -2.07 -5.44
C ALA A 20 10.54 -1.93 -6.96
N LEU A 21 9.53 -1.17 -7.40
CA LEU A 21 9.32 -0.92 -8.82
C LEU A 21 10.47 -0.13 -9.43
N TYR A 22 10.98 0.88 -8.74
CA TYR A 22 12.14 1.65 -9.19
C TYR A 22 13.35 0.75 -9.46
N ILE A 23 13.70 -0.10 -8.50
CA ILE A 23 14.81 -1.06 -8.63
C ILE A 23 14.60 -2.01 -9.81
N VAL A 24 13.41 -2.61 -9.91
CA VAL A 24 13.10 -3.58 -10.98
C VAL A 24 13.22 -2.94 -12.36
N VAL A 25 12.61 -1.77 -12.55
CA VAL A 25 12.63 -1.06 -13.83
C VAL A 25 14.04 -0.59 -14.18
N SER A 26 14.84 -0.13 -13.21
CA SER A 26 16.22 0.29 -13.44
C SER A 26 17.17 -0.86 -13.82
N ILE A 27 16.91 -2.09 -13.35
CA ILE A 27 17.79 -3.24 -13.60
C ILE A 27 17.37 -4.01 -14.86
N PHE A 28 16.08 -4.32 -14.98
CA PHE A 28 15.56 -5.25 -16.00
C PHE A 28 14.97 -4.56 -17.23
N LEU A 29 14.91 -3.22 -17.24
CA LEU A 29 14.44 -2.39 -18.36
C LEU A 29 13.06 -2.84 -18.88
N THR A 30 12.82 -2.81 -20.18
CA THR A 30 11.53 -3.13 -20.84
C THR A 30 11.37 -4.62 -21.18
N SER A 31 11.77 -5.51 -20.26
CA SER A 31 11.70 -6.96 -20.46
C SER A 31 10.38 -7.57 -19.98
N THR A 32 10.04 -8.76 -20.51
CA THR A 32 8.90 -9.55 -20.00
C THR A 32 9.05 -9.86 -18.50
N LEU A 33 10.29 -10.10 -18.04
CA LEU A 33 10.57 -10.33 -16.62
C LEU A 33 10.22 -9.11 -15.78
N THR A 34 10.54 -7.89 -16.24
CA THR A 34 10.14 -6.64 -15.57
C THR A 34 8.64 -6.59 -15.36
N ARG A 35 7.83 -6.85 -16.40
CA ARG A 35 6.36 -6.79 -16.31
C ARG A 35 5.80 -7.81 -15.33
N VAL A 36 6.34 -9.03 -15.32
CA VAL A 36 5.96 -10.09 -14.36
C VAL A 36 6.28 -9.67 -12.93
N LEU A 37 7.48 -9.13 -12.68
CA LEU A 37 7.90 -8.66 -11.36
C LEU A 37 7.07 -7.46 -10.89
N VAL A 38 6.85 -6.46 -11.76
CA VAL A 38 6.01 -5.29 -11.48
C VAL A 38 4.60 -5.75 -11.11
N LEU A 39 4.01 -6.68 -11.86
CA LEU A 39 2.68 -7.21 -11.59
C LEU A 39 2.65 -7.93 -10.24
N ALA A 40 3.59 -8.83 -9.98
CA ALA A 40 3.65 -9.59 -8.74
C ALA A 40 3.82 -8.67 -7.51
N ILE A 41 4.74 -7.71 -7.56
CA ILE A 41 4.97 -6.73 -6.49
C ILE A 41 3.73 -5.87 -6.28
N THR A 42 3.13 -5.37 -7.36
CA THR A 42 1.93 -4.54 -7.29
C THR A 42 0.77 -5.29 -6.63
N LEU A 43 0.50 -6.53 -7.05
CA LEU A 43 -0.55 -7.35 -6.45
C LEU A 43 -0.29 -7.66 -4.97
N ALA A 44 0.96 -7.97 -4.60
CA ALA A 44 1.33 -8.20 -3.20
C ALA A 44 1.11 -6.96 -2.33
N CYS A 45 1.52 -5.78 -2.82
CA CYS A 45 1.33 -4.52 -2.11
C CYS A 45 -0.15 -4.10 -2.04
N LEU A 46 -0.94 -4.34 -3.09
CA LEU A 46 -2.39 -4.12 -3.07
C LEU A 46 -3.07 -5.01 -2.03
N ALA A 47 -2.70 -6.30 -1.96
CA ALA A 47 -3.24 -7.21 -0.97
C ALA A 47 -2.89 -6.76 0.46
N ALA A 48 -1.64 -6.35 0.70
CA ALA A 48 -1.19 -5.84 2.00
C ALA A 48 -1.92 -4.55 2.40
N ALA A 49 -1.99 -3.54 1.52
CA ALA A 49 -2.69 -2.29 1.78
C ALA A 49 -4.21 -2.51 1.95
N GLY A 50 -4.80 -3.40 1.15
CA GLY A 50 -6.21 -3.81 1.27
C GLY A 50 -6.50 -4.48 2.61
N TYR A 51 -5.62 -5.37 3.07
CA TYR A 51 -5.74 -5.97 4.41
C TYR A 51 -5.67 -4.92 5.53
N ILE A 52 -4.75 -3.96 5.43
CA ILE A 52 -4.64 -2.86 6.41
C ILE A 52 -5.91 -2.02 6.39
N LEU A 53 -6.44 -1.65 5.22
CA LEU A 53 -7.68 -0.89 5.10
C LEU A 53 -8.88 -1.64 5.71
N LEU A 54 -9.05 -2.93 5.38
CA LEU A 54 -10.11 -3.76 5.93
C LEU A 54 -10.03 -3.87 7.45
N ARG A 55 -8.83 -3.99 8.00
CA ARG A 55 -8.64 -4.02 9.45
C ARG A 55 -8.92 -2.64 10.06
N ALA A 56 -8.36 -1.57 9.52
CA ALA A 56 -8.52 -0.23 10.06
C ALA A 56 -9.98 0.24 10.05
N THR A 57 -10.73 -0.10 9.00
CA THR A 57 -12.17 0.18 8.91
C THR A 57 -13.01 -0.60 9.91
N LYS A 58 -12.68 -1.88 10.16
CA LYS A 58 -13.33 -2.68 11.21
C LYS A 58 -13.08 -2.12 12.61
N GLU A 59 -11.83 -1.79 12.93
CA GLU A 59 -11.47 -1.21 14.23
C GLU A 59 -12.09 0.20 14.40
N TRP A 60 -12.14 0.99 13.34
CA TRP A 60 -12.79 2.31 13.33
C TRP A 60 -14.29 2.22 13.63
N ALA A 61 -14.98 1.25 13.04
CA ALA A 61 -16.41 1.01 13.27
C ALA A 61 -16.69 0.50 14.70
N GLY A 62 -15.75 -0.25 15.30
CA GLY A 62 -15.87 -0.81 16.64
C GLY A 62 -15.42 0.11 17.78
N SER A 63 -14.65 1.16 17.52
CA SER A 63 -14.13 2.06 18.57
C SER A 63 -15.23 2.98 19.12
N THR A 64 -15.38 2.98 20.44
CA THR A 64 -16.29 3.88 21.17
C THR A 64 -15.58 5.11 21.73
N ASP A 65 -14.25 5.07 21.85
CA ASP A 65 -13.41 6.16 22.32
C ASP A 65 -12.98 7.09 21.17
N ALA A 66 -13.04 8.41 21.40
CA ALA A 66 -12.72 9.40 20.38
C ALA A 66 -11.26 9.34 19.86
N PRO A 67 -10.23 9.17 20.71
CA PRO A 67 -8.84 9.09 20.24
C PRO A 67 -8.56 7.83 19.39
N GLY A 68 -9.05 6.66 19.79
CA GLY A 68 -8.94 5.41 19.03
C GLY A 68 -9.65 5.51 17.69
N LYS A 69 -10.89 6.04 17.68
CA LYS A 69 -11.64 6.27 16.45
C LYS A 69 -10.92 7.21 15.49
N TRP A 70 -10.29 8.28 15.99
CA TRP A 70 -9.48 9.17 15.16
C TRP A 70 -8.27 8.44 14.55
N GLY A 71 -7.51 7.70 15.36
CA GLY A 71 -6.32 6.97 14.92
C GLY A 71 -6.63 5.89 13.88
N HIS A 72 -7.69 5.10 14.09
CA HIS A 72 -8.13 4.08 13.14
C HIS A 72 -8.69 4.69 11.85
N GLY A 73 -9.37 5.84 11.94
CA GLY A 73 -9.83 6.59 10.77
C GLY A 73 -8.66 7.09 9.90
N LEU A 74 -7.62 7.65 10.53
CA LEU A 74 -6.39 8.04 9.82
C LEU A 74 -5.67 6.84 9.19
N ALA A 75 -5.57 5.73 9.90
CA ALA A 75 -4.97 4.50 9.37
C ALA A 75 -5.73 4.01 8.12
N ALA A 76 -7.07 4.04 8.16
CA ALA A 76 -7.91 3.69 7.00
C ALA A 76 -7.71 4.67 5.84
N LEU A 77 -7.69 5.98 6.11
CA LEU A 77 -7.44 7.00 5.09
C LEU A 77 -6.08 6.79 4.40
N PHE A 78 -5.02 6.59 5.17
CA PHE A 78 -3.69 6.36 4.61
C PHE A 78 -3.60 5.03 3.84
N ALA A 79 -4.27 3.97 4.30
CA ALA A 79 -4.34 2.73 3.54
C ALA A 79 -5.10 2.89 2.20
N ALA A 80 -6.18 3.66 2.19
CA ALA A 80 -6.93 3.96 0.97
C ALA A 80 -6.09 4.80 -0.01
N LEU A 81 -5.40 5.83 0.47
CA LEU A 81 -4.47 6.63 -0.34
C LEU A 81 -3.33 5.78 -0.90
N ALA A 82 -2.77 4.86 -0.11
CA ALA A 82 -1.75 3.93 -0.57
C ALA A 82 -2.26 3.03 -1.70
N LEU A 83 -3.48 2.48 -1.60
CA LEU A 83 -4.07 1.68 -2.67
C LEU A 83 -4.18 2.46 -3.98
N ILE A 84 -4.69 3.69 -3.92
CA ILE A 84 -4.82 4.56 -5.10
C ILE A 84 -3.43 4.82 -5.71
N ALA A 85 -2.44 5.14 -4.87
CA ALA A 85 -1.08 5.41 -5.33
C ALA A 85 -0.42 4.17 -5.95
N ILE A 86 -0.60 2.98 -5.36
CA ILE A 86 -0.07 1.71 -5.88
C ILE A 86 -0.70 1.37 -7.23
N VAL A 87 -2.01 1.55 -7.40
CA VAL A 87 -2.69 1.34 -8.70
C VAL A 87 -2.17 2.33 -9.73
N TRP A 88 -2.17 3.63 -9.38
CA TRP A 88 -1.72 4.69 -10.26
C TRP A 88 -0.28 4.51 -10.73
N GLN A 89 0.61 4.07 -9.84
CA GLN A 89 2.02 3.85 -10.16
C GLN A 89 2.28 2.51 -10.86
N GLY A 90 1.56 1.45 -10.48
CA GLY A 90 1.72 0.12 -11.07
C GLY A 90 1.29 0.06 -12.53
N LEU A 91 0.23 0.79 -12.90
CA LEU A 91 -0.27 0.83 -14.29
C LEU A 91 0.78 1.29 -15.33
N PRO A 92 1.40 2.48 -15.22
CA PRO A 92 2.43 2.90 -16.17
C PRO A 92 3.66 1.99 -16.10
N ALA A 93 4.01 1.45 -14.92
CA ALA A 93 5.13 0.53 -14.78
C ALA A 93 4.91 -0.84 -15.48
N LEU A 94 3.66 -1.20 -15.81
CA LEU A 94 3.35 -2.38 -16.62
C LEU A 94 3.40 -2.11 -18.12
N MET A 95 3.36 -0.83 -18.53
CA MET A 95 3.34 -0.41 -19.93
C MET A 95 4.73 -0.22 -20.54
N ILE A 96 5.77 -0.17 -19.70
CA ILE A 96 7.18 -0.19 -20.11
C ILE A 96 7.61 -1.60 -20.54
#